data_AF-A0A9P6CLH0-F1
#
_entry.id   AF-A0A9P6CLH0-F1
#
_cell.length_a   1.000
_cell.length_b   1.000
_cell.length_c   1.000
_cell.angle_alpha   90.00
_cell.angle_beta   90.00
_cell.angle_gamma   90.00
#
_symmetry.space_group_name_H-M   'P 1'
#
loop_
_entity.id
_entity.type
_entity.pdbx_description
1 polymer ?
#
loop_
_entity_poly.entity_id
_entity_poly.type
_entity_poly.pdbx_seq_one_letter_code
_entity_poly.pdbx_strand_id
1 'polypeptide(L)'
;LTLHMHMMLWIKGAFTPQQIRDRIMSHDTPFQKALISYLESAHQGEFITGSMDEIKAKVPMPQEGRKGVHSIKTNEPCSTILPGYKDPTQTLPSQPPPLCTLHSDNVEHCDACLKHKQWWELFDETVDDLLCRSNIHKCRMAKSKGKDTIDGQLDKKETGDDNNSGPKGCLNKDGVCMARFPRDVYARTTVDENDGHIFMKKLEPMMNTFTPCLTYLLRANSDITSLLSGTSIKAIISYVTDYVTKPTLKTHQIFSSAYDVYDK
;
A
#
# COMPACT_ATOMS: atom_id res chain seq x y z
N LEU A 1 7.72 -15.31 -7.06
CA LEU A 1 6.39 -14.80 -7.46
C LEU A 1 5.95 -13.78 -6.39
N THR A 2 5.72 -12.52 -6.74
CA THR A 2 5.07 -11.56 -5.82
C THR A 2 3.57 -11.60 -6.09
N LEU A 3 2.77 -11.95 -5.08
CA LEU A 3 1.32 -11.91 -5.22
C LEU A 3 0.89 -10.44 -5.34
N HIS A 4 0.14 -10.11 -6.38
CA HIS A 4 -0.42 -8.78 -6.62
C HIS A 4 -1.92 -8.95 -6.89
N MET A 5 -2.75 -8.24 -6.15
CA MET A 5 -4.21 -8.38 -6.20
C MET A 5 -4.85 -7.06 -6.60
N HIS A 6 -5.79 -7.12 -7.53
CA HIS A 6 -6.69 -6.03 -7.85
C HIS A 6 -8.08 -6.37 -7.33
N MET A 7 -8.74 -5.43 -6.66
CA MET A 7 -10.08 -5.61 -6.12
C MET A 7 -10.92 -4.36 -6.42
N MET A 8 -12.18 -4.57 -6.82
CA MET A 8 -13.17 -3.52 -6.97
C MET A 8 -14.36 -3.86 -6.06
N LEU A 9 -14.76 -2.91 -5.23
CA LEU A 9 -15.87 -3.08 -4.29
C LEU A 9 -17.07 -2.24 -4.75
N TRP A 10 -18.21 -2.90 -4.94
CA TRP A 10 -19.48 -2.24 -5.24
C TRP A 10 -20.35 -2.24 -3.98
N ILE A 11 -20.70 -1.05 -3.49
CA ILE A 11 -21.51 -0.91 -2.28
C ILE A 11 -22.98 -0.87 -2.67
N LYS A 12 -23.74 -1.85 -2.20
CA LYS A 12 -25.19 -1.93 -2.47
C LYS A 12 -25.87 -0.68 -1.91
N GLY A 13 -26.70 -0.04 -2.75
CA GLY A 13 -27.43 1.17 -2.39
C GLY A 13 -26.62 2.46 -2.44
N ALA A 14 -25.36 2.42 -2.88
CA ALA A 14 -24.58 3.63 -3.12
C ALA A 14 -25.18 4.46 -4.26
N PHE A 15 -25.11 5.79 -4.11
CA PHE A 15 -25.44 6.72 -5.17
C PHE A 15 -24.48 6.56 -6.36
N THR A 16 -24.97 6.84 -7.56
CA THR A 16 -24.12 6.95 -8.74
C THR A 16 -23.16 8.15 -8.60
N PRO A 17 -21.99 8.12 -9.27
CA PRO A 17 -21.09 9.27 -9.30
C PRO A 17 -21.76 10.60 -9.67
N GLN A 18 -22.71 10.57 -10.60
CA GLN A 18 -23.47 11.75 -11.01
C GLN A 18 -24.36 12.26 -9.86
N GLN A 19 -25.12 11.38 -9.20
CA GLN A 19 -25.96 11.76 -8.06
C GLN A 19 -25.13 12.31 -6.89
N ILE A 20 -23.97 11.71 -6.61
CA ILE A 20 -23.05 12.22 -5.59
C ILE A 20 -22.62 13.65 -5.94
N ARG A 21 -22.17 13.84 -7.19
CA ARG A 21 -21.75 15.16 -7.69
C ARG A 21 -22.88 16.18 -7.63
N ASP A 22 -24.08 15.85 -8.08
CA ASP A 22 -25.23 16.76 -8.08
C ASP A 22 -25.56 17.23 -6.65
N ARG A 23 -25.53 16.30 -5.67
CA ARG A 23 -25.76 16.65 -4.26
C ARG A 23 -24.64 17.52 -3.69
N ILE A 24 -23.39 17.23 -4.02
CA ILE A 24 -22.25 18.08 -3.65
C ILE A 24 -22.44 19.48 -4.23
N MET A 25 -22.74 19.59 -5.53
CA MET A 25 -22.90 20.88 -6.23
C MET A 25 -24.15 21.65 -5.79
N SER A 26 -25.16 20.98 -5.25
CA SER A 26 -26.34 21.62 -4.66
C SER A 26 -26.09 22.26 -3.29
N HIS A 27 -24.84 22.23 -2.79
CA HIS A 27 -24.45 22.69 -1.46
C HIS A 27 -25.22 21.99 -0.31
N ASP A 28 -25.59 20.72 -0.49
CA ASP A 28 -26.16 19.86 0.54
C ASP A 28 -25.09 19.57 1.62
N THR A 29 -24.95 20.52 2.54
CA THR A 29 -23.90 20.53 3.57
C THR A 29 -23.95 19.29 4.48
N PRO A 30 -25.14 18.81 4.94
CA PRO A 30 -25.23 17.56 5.69
C PRO A 30 -24.69 16.36 4.91
N PHE A 31 -25.05 16.24 3.63
CA PHE A 31 -24.55 15.16 2.79
C PHE A 31 -23.05 15.24 2.56
N GLN A 32 -22.52 16.42 2.23
CA GLN A 32 -21.09 16.62 2.01
C GLN A 32 -20.28 16.22 3.25
N LYS A 33 -20.69 16.65 4.44
CA LYS A 33 -20.02 16.29 5.71
C LYS A 33 -20.06 14.78 5.96
N ALA A 34 -21.23 14.15 5.77
CA ALA A 34 -21.37 12.71 5.95
C ALA A 34 -20.52 11.91 4.95
N LEU A 35 -20.47 12.34 3.68
CA LEU A 35 -19.66 11.70 2.64
C LEU A 35 -18.17 11.84 2.94
N ILE A 36 -17.70 13.03 3.32
CA ILE A 36 -16.29 13.24 3.69
C ILE A 36 -15.91 12.36 4.88
N SER A 37 -16.72 12.37 5.95
CA SER A 37 -16.48 11.52 7.12
C SER A 37 -16.42 10.03 6.76
N TYR A 38 -17.33 9.57 5.89
CA TYR A 38 -17.30 8.21 5.37
C TYR A 38 -16.00 7.92 4.59
N LEU A 39 -15.59 8.79 3.66
CA LEU A 39 -14.40 8.58 2.84
C LEU A 39 -13.12 8.58 3.68
N GLU A 40 -12.99 9.48 4.65
CA GLU A 40 -11.86 9.54 5.59
C GLU A 40 -11.79 8.32 6.52
N SER A 41 -12.96 7.75 6.88
CA SER A 41 -13.00 6.47 7.61
C SER A 41 -12.60 5.28 6.75
N ALA A 42 -12.81 5.38 5.43
CA ALA A 42 -12.55 4.29 4.50
C ALA A 42 -11.09 4.26 4.03
N HIS A 43 -10.45 5.41 3.81
CA HIS A 43 -9.06 5.47 3.38
C HIS A 43 -8.35 6.75 3.80
N GLN A 44 -7.04 6.64 4.04
CA GLN A 44 -6.18 7.69 4.61
C GLN A 44 -4.84 7.75 3.88
N GLY A 45 -4.20 8.92 3.93
CA GLY A 45 -2.93 9.23 3.26
C GLY A 45 -1.85 9.71 4.22
N GLU A 46 -1.98 9.38 5.50
CA GLU A 46 -1.15 9.78 6.63
C GLU A 46 -0.99 8.64 7.65
N PHE A 47 -0.01 8.74 8.53
CA PHE A 47 0.10 7.86 9.69
C PHE A 47 -0.98 8.17 10.72
N ILE A 48 -1.37 7.17 11.51
CA ILE A 48 -2.51 7.24 12.45
C ILE A 48 -2.09 7.92 13.75
N THR A 49 -0.94 7.51 14.32
CA THR A 49 -0.55 7.89 15.69
C THR A 49 0.45 9.05 15.77
N GLY A 50 0.92 9.58 14.63
CA GLY A 50 1.88 10.68 14.59
C GLY A 50 2.40 10.99 13.20
N SER A 51 3.43 11.83 13.13
CA SER A 51 4.15 12.16 11.89
C SER A 51 5.08 11.02 11.44
N MET A 52 5.41 10.96 10.14
CA MET A 52 6.33 9.96 9.60
C MET A 52 7.66 9.87 10.38
N ASP A 53 8.22 11.01 10.82
CA ASP A 53 9.50 11.04 11.54
C ASP A 53 9.37 10.45 12.94
N GLU A 54 8.29 10.78 13.66
CA GLU A 54 7.99 10.20 14.98
C GLU A 54 7.77 8.69 14.89
N ILE A 55 7.05 8.22 13.88
CA ILE A 55 6.82 6.79 13.67
C ILE A 55 8.13 6.08 13.33
N LYS A 56 8.93 6.60 12.39
CA LYS A 56 10.22 6.00 12.02
C LYS A 56 11.20 5.94 13.19
N ALA A 57 11.14 6.89 14.13
CA ALA A 57 11.96 6.87 15.33
C ALA A 57 11.55 5.75 16.30
N LYS A 58 10.25 5.40 16.34
CA LYS A 58 9.71 4.31 17.17
C LYS A 58 9.90 2.92 16.54
N VAL A 59 9.77 2.81 15.22
CA VAL A 59 9.81 1.52 14.51
C VAL A 59 11.26 1.04 14.34
N PRO A 60 11.63 -0.16 14.84
CA PRO A 60 12.95 -0.74 14.64
C PRO A 60 13.16 -1.13 13.17
N MET A 61 13.66 -0.20 12.37
CA MET A 61 13.96 -0.40 10.96
C MET A 61 15.39 -0.94 10.80
N PRO A 62 15.58 -2.15 10.23
CA PRO A 62 16.93 -2.62 9.93
C PRO A 62 17.61 -1.65 8.96
N GLN A 63 18.81 -1.17 9.31
CA GLN A 63 19.62 -0.34 8.41
C GLN A 63 19.80 -1.06 7.06
N GLU A 64 19.69 -0.30 5.97
CA GLU A 64 19.48 -0.82 4.61
C GLU A 64 20.57 -1.81 4.15
N GLY A 65 20.29 -3.09 4.38
CA GLY A 65 20.88 -4.22 3.69
C GLY A 65 19.78 -5.09 3.11
N ARG A 66 18.82 -4.53 2.36
CA ARG A 66 17.81 -5.32 1.62
C ARG A 66 18.50 -6.09 0.48
N LYS A 67 19.23 -7.14 0.83
CA LYS A 67 19.44 -8.27 -0.08
C LYS A 67 18.09 -9.02 -0.13
N GLY A 68 17.62 -9.36 -1.33
CA GLY A 68 16.24 -9.82 -1.55
C GLY A 68 15.87 -11.10 -0.78
N VAL A 69 14.63 -11.56 -0.94
CA VAL A 69 14.06 -12.78 -0.29
C VAL A 69 14.95 -14.04 -0.47
N HIS A 70 15.88 -14.03 -1.42
CA HIS A 70 16.84 -15.12 -1.70
C HIS A 70 18.25 -14.93 -1.13
N SER A 71 18.48 -13.96 -0.25
CA SER A 71 19.84 -13.68 0.23
C SER A 71 20.11 -14.33 1.58
N ILE A 72 21.05 -15.27 1.56
CA ILE A 72 21.62 -15.95 2.72
C ILE A 72 22.08 -14.87 3.73
N LYS A 73 21.59 -14.98 4.97
CA LYS A 73 21.96 -14.08 6.07
C LYS A 73 23.48 -14.14 6.27
N THR A 74 24.18 -13.05 5.98
CA THR A 74 25.54 -12.84 6.49
C THR A 74 25.43 -12.32 7.92
N ASN A 75 26.18 -12.91 8.85
CA ASN A 75 26.18 -12.66 10.30
C ASN A 75 26.67 -11.25 10.71
N GLU A 76 26.23 -10.19 10.04
CA GLU A 76 26.51 -8.83 10.49
C GLU A 76 25.40 -8.35 11.44
N PRO A 77 25.75 -7.78 12.61
CA PRO A 77 24.78 -7.38 13.61
C PRO A 77 24.00 -6.16 13.11
N CYS A 78 22.83 -6.43 12.53
CA CYS A 78 21.87 -5.42 12.12
C CYS A 78 21.28 -4.77 13.39
N SER A 79 21.34 -3.43 13.45
CA SER A 79 20.68 -2.51 14.39
C SER A 79 19.88 -3.15 15.52
N THR A 80 20.31 -2.93 16.76
CA THR A 80 19.66 -3.32 18.04
C THR A 80 18.15 -3.52 17.93
N ILE A 81 17.71 -4.72 17.57
CA ILE A 81 16.30 -5.11 17.61
C ILE A 81 15.94 -5.10 19.10
N LEU A 82 14.98 -4.26 19.48
CA LEU A 82 14.47 -4.21 20.85
C LEU A 82 14.13 -5.65 21.30
N PRO A 83 14.58 -6.10 22.48
CA PRO A 83 14.27 -7.42 22.98
C PRO A 83 12.74 -7.65 22.98
N GLY A 84 12.27 -8.65 22.24
CA GLY A 84 10.84 -8.97 22.13
C GLY A 84 10.09 -8.33 20.96
N TYR A 85 10.70 -7.43 20.20
CA TYR A 85 10.09 -6.88 18.98
C TYR A 85 9.92 -7.96 17.91
N LYS A 86 8.75 -7.96 17.24
CA LYS A 86 8.44 -8.82 16.10
C LYS A 86 7.92 -7.97 14.95
N ASP A 87 8.53 -8.13 13.79
CA ASP A 87 8.10 -7.46 12.56
C ASP A 87 6.64 -7.85 12.24
N PRO A 88 5.70 -6.89 12.18
CA PRO A 88 4.31 -7.20 11.91
C PRO A 88 4.10 -7.78 10.50
N THR A 89 4.96 -7.51 9.53
CA THR A 89 4.88 -8.13 8.19
C THR A 89 5.14 -9.66 8.21
N GLN A 90 5.67 -10.19 9.32
CA GLN A 90 6.03 -11.60 9.49
C GLN A 90 5.21 -12.30 10.59
N THR A 91 4.15 -11.66 11.09
CA THR A 91 3.26 -12.22 12.11
C THR A 91 1.81 -12.13 11.67
N LEU A 92 0.93 -12.90 12.31
CA LEU A 92 -0.50 -12.82 12.08
C LEU A 92 -1.13 -11.68 12.91
N PRO A 93 -2.23 -11.07 12.44
CA PRO A 93 -3.01 -10.12 13.23
C PRO A 93 -3.55 -10.76 14.50
N SER A 94 -3.53 -10.01 15.59
CA SER A 94 -4.20 -10.40 16.83
C SER A 94 -5.69 -10.07 16.71
N GLN A 95 -6.55 -11.00 17.12
CA GLN A 95 -7.98 -10.74 17.17
C GLN A 95 -8.33 -9.70 18.25
N PRO A 96 -9.35 -8.86 18.04
CA PRO A 96 -9.84 -7.97 19.08
C PRO A 96 -10.38 -8.78 20.28
N PRO A 97 -10.24 -8.26 21.51
CA PRO A 97 -10.89 -8.87 22.67
C PRO A 97 -12.42 -8.78 22.55
N PRO A 98 -13.18 -9.66 23.24
CA PRO A 98 -14.63 -9.58 23.27
C PRO A 98 -15.13 -8.22 23.76
N LEU A 99 -16.24 -7.75 23.18
CA LEU A 99 -16.89 -6.51 23.61
C LEU A 99 -17.37 -6.63 25.07
N CYS A 100 -17.37 -5.49 25.77
CA CYS A 100 -17.96 -5.41 27.09
C CYS A 100 -19.47 -5.64 27.00
N THR A 101 -20.00 -6.52 27.85
CA THR A 101 -21.45 -6.78 27.92
C THR A 101 -22.19 -5.82 28.83
N LEU A 102 -21.46 -5.08 29.68
CA LEU A 102 -22.03 -4.18 30.69
C LEU A 102 -22.11 -2.72 30.22
N HIS A 103 -21.26 -2.33 29.28
CA HIS A 103 -21.14 -0.95 28.83
C HIS A 103 -21.15 -0.88 27.31
N SER A 104 -21.89 0.09 26.77
CA SER A 104 -21.85 0.41 25.35
C SER A 104 -20.61 1.22 24.97
N ASP A 105 -20.04 1.95 25.94
CA ASP A 105 -18.86 2.79 25.76
C ASP A 105 -17.68 2.30 26.62
N ASN A 106 -16.45 2.74 26.27
CA ASN A 106 -15.25 2.36 27.00
C ASN A 106 -15.18 3.10 28.35
N VAL A 107 -15.32 2.37 29.46
CA VAL A 107 -15.26 2.91 30.84
C VAL A 107 -13.89 2.63 31.49
N GLU A 108 -13.29 3.64 32.14
CA GLU A 108 -11.92 3.60 32.70
C GLU A 108 -11.71 2.56 33.82
N HIS A 109 -12.77 2.08 34.46
CA HIS A 109 -12.70 1.12 35.57
C HIS A 109 -13.27 -0.26 35.21
N CYS A 110 -13.48 -0.53 33.92
CA CYS A 110 -13.91 -1.84 33.44
C CYS A 110 -12.77 -2.53 32.70
N ASP A 111 -12.31 -3.68 33.21
CA ASP A 111 -11.23 -4.45 32.60
C ASP A 111 -11.47 -4.81 31.13
N ALA A 112 -12.71 -5.13 30.76
CA ALA A 112 -13.06 -5.45 29.37
C ALA A 112 -12.94 -4.22 28.46
N CYS A 113 -13.44 -3.06 28.91
CA CYS A 113 -13.31 -1.80 28.19
C CYS A 113 -11.85 -1.36 28.05
N LEU A 114 -11.05 -1.50 29.12
CA LEU A 114 -9.63 -1.19 29.10
C LEU A 114 -8.86 -2.07 28.11
N LYS A 115 -9.10 -3.39 28.12
CA LYS A 115 -8.48 -4.32 27.16
C LYS A 115 -8.84 -3.98 25.72
N HIS A 116 -10.11 -3.62 25.47
CA HIS A 116 -10.57 -3.24 24.15
C HIS A 116 -9.92 -1.93 23.69
N LYS A 117 -9.83 -0.92 24.55
CA LYS A 117 -9.09 0.33 24.29
C LYS A 117 -7.62 0.07 23.97
N GLN A 118 -6.94 -0.71 24.79
CA GLN A 118 -5.53 -1.08 24.58
C GLN A 118 -5.32 -1.83 23.27
N TRP A 119 -6.27 -2.67 22.85
CA TRP A 119 -6.18 -3.37 21.57
C TRP A 119 -6.27 -2.40 20.40
N TRP A 120 -7.13 -1.38 20.45
CA TRP A 120 -7.21 -0.34 19.41
C TRP A 120 -5.94 0.51 19.34
N GLU A 121 -5.37 0.88 20.48
CA GLU A 121 -4.07 1.59 20.54
C GLU A 121 -2.97 0.74 19.88
N LEU A 122 -2.89 -0.55 20.22
CA LEU A 122 -1.94 -1.47 19.60
C LEU A 122 -2.22 -1.70 18.10
N PHE A 123 -3.49 -1.71 17.69
CA PHE A 123 -3.90 -1.82 16.30
C PHE A 123 -3.34 -0.64 15.49
N ASP A 124 -3.53 0.60 15.98
CA ASP A 124 -3.07 1.81 15.30
C ASP A 124 -1.53 1.83 15.20
N GLU A 125 -0.83 1.51 16.28
CA GLU A 125 0.64 1.39 16.28
C GLU A 125 1.14 0.31 15.31
N THR A 126 0.45 -0.83 15.25
CA THR A 126 0.78 -1.93 14.33
C THR A 126 0.58 -1.51 12.87
N VAL A 127 -0.48 -0.76 12.57
CA VAL A 127 -0.73 -0.24 11.22
C VAL A 127 0.38 0.72 10.82
N ASP A 128 0.77 1.66 11.69
CA ASP A 128 1.85 2.60 11.42
C ASP A 128 3.20 1.91 11.15
N ASP A 129 3.54 0.85 11.90
CA ASP A 129 4.72 0.01 11.64
C ASP A 129 4.64 -0.66 10.26
N LEU A 130 3.50 -1.27 9.93
CA LEU A 130 3.27 -1.88 8.61
C LEU A 130 3.44 -0.85 7.48
N LEU A 131 2.86 0.34 7.61
CA LEU A 131 2.99 1.41 6.62
C LEU A 131 4.45 1.81 6.38
N CYS A 132 5.24 1.96 7.45
CA CYS A 132 6.67 2.24 7.36
C CYS A 132 7.44 1.19 6.56
N ARG A 133 7.04 -0.08 6.68
CA ARG A 133 7.74 -1.22 6.05
C ARG A 133 7.34 -1.44 4.60
N SER A 134 6.04 -1.34 4.29
CA SER A 134 5.47 -1.78 3.02
C SER A 134 4.87 -0.68 2.14
N ASN A 135 4.37 0.42 2.70
CA ASN A 135 3.55 1.38 1.94
C ASN A 135 4.32 2.62 1.47
N ILE A 136 5.55 2.82 1.95
CA ILE A 136 6.43 3.91 1.49
C ILE A 136 7.16 3.51 0.22
N HIS A 137 6.96 4.29 -0.83
CA HIS A 137 7.67 4.17 -2.10
C HIS A 137 9.10 4.71 -1.97
N LYS A 138 10.06 3.95 -2.50
CA LYS A 138 11.45 4.40 -2.69
C LYS A 138 11.79 4.29 -4.16
N CYS A 139 12.05 5.43 -4.79
CA CYS A 139 12.40 5.47 -6.20
C CYS A 139 13.73 4.74 -6.45
N ARG A 140 13.79 3.97 -7.53
CA ARG A 140 15.00 3.25 -7.95
C ARG A 140 15.18 3.38 -9.46
N MET A 141 16.41 3.71 -9.87
CA MET A 141 16.86 3.60 -11.26
C MET A 141 16.87 2.14 -11.70
N ALA A 142 16.54 1.87 -12.96
CA ALA A 142 16.87 0.58 -13.55
C ALA A 142 18.40 0.47 -13.59
N LYS A 143 18.96 -0.65 -13.09
CA LYS A 143 20.40 -0.89 -13.22
C LYS A 143 20.73 -1.01 -14.70
N SER A 144 21.40 -0.01 -15.27
CA SER A 144 22.06 -0.17 -16.57
C SER A 144 23.14 -1.24 -16.41
N LYS A 145 23.26 -2.16 -17.38
CA LYS A 145 24.46 -2.99 -17.46
C LYS A 145 25.61 -2.01 -17.70
N GLY A 146 26.49 -1.85 -16.70
CA GLY A 146 27.73 -1.10 -16.87
C GLY A 146 28.47 -1.68 -18.06
N LYS A 147 28.62 -0.87 -19.10
CA LYS A 147 29.53 -1.15 -20.20
C LYS A 147 30.85 -0.55 -19.75
N ASP A 148 31.59 -1.28 -18.93
CA ASP A 148 32.98 -0.94 -18.68
C ASP A 148 33.71 -1.16 -20.01
N THR A 149 33.89 -0.08 -20.76
CA THR A 149 34.78 -0.05 -21.92
C THR A 149 36.20 -0.10 -21.41
N ILE A 150 36.80 -1.29 -21.47
CA ILE A 150 38.22 -1.41 -21.74
C ILE A 150 38.34 -2.34 -22.95
N ASP A 151 39.14 -1.88 -23.90
CA ASP A 151 39.30 -2.36 -25.27
C ASP A 151 39.19 -3.87 -25.49
N GLY A 152 38.50 -4.27 -26.56
CA GLY A 152 38.47 -5.67 -26.98
C GLY A 152 37.29 -6.02 -27.87
N GLN A 153 37.51 -5.87 -29.18
CA GLN A 153 36.77 -6.46 -30.29
C GLN A 153 36.25 -7.87 -29.96
N LEU A 154 34.93 -8.12 -29.99
CA LEU A 154 34.33 -9.45 -30.08
C LEU A 154 32.88 -9.39 -30.59
N ASP A 155 32.54 -10.43 -31.37
CA ASP A 155 31.45 -10.51 -32.33
C ASP A 155 30.02 -10.34 -31.79
N LYS A 156 29.18 -9.70 -32.61
CA LYS A 156 27.71 -9.77 -32.50
C LYS A 156 27.26 -11.21 -32.75
N LYS A 157 27.01 -11.97 -31.69
CA LYS A 157 26.09 -13.11 -31.77
C LYS A 157 24.67 -12.62 -31.47
N GLU A 158 23.87 -12.58 -32.52
CA GLU A 158 22.41 -12.51 -32.45
C GLU A 158 21.90 -13.83 -31.84
N THR A 159 21.68 -13.84 -30.53
CA THR A 159 20.84 -14.85 -29.89
C THR A 159 19.89 -14.11 -28.95
N GLY A 160 18.63 -14.03 -29.36
CA GLY A 160 17.56 -13.44 -28.57
C GLY A 160 17.33 -14.26 -27.30
N ASP A 161 17.67 -13.67 -26.16
CA ASP A 161 17.10 -14.04 -24.87
C ASP A 161 17.15 -12.81 -23.94
N ASP A 162 16.11 -11.98 -24.01
CA ASP A 162 15.92 -10.72 -23.29
C ASP A 162 15.63 -10.90 -21.78
N ASN A 163 16.02 -12.02 -21.19
CA ASN A 163 15.57 -12.41 -19.85
C ASN A 163 16.54 -12.11 -18.71
N ASN A 164 17.54 -11.25 -18.91
CA ASN A 164 18.45 -10.85 -17.82
C ASN A 164 18.57 -9.33 -17.68
N SER A 165 17.41 -8.67 -17.61
CA SER A 165 17.31 -7.30 -17.10
C SER A 165 17.07 -7.37 -15.59
N GLY A 166 17.93 -6.72 -14.80
CA GLY A 166 17.67 -6.54 -13.36
C GLY A 166 16.28 -5.91 -13.14
N PRO A 167 15.74 -5.96 -11.91
CA PRO A 167 14.39 -5.47 -11.64
C PRO A 167 14.21 -4.06 -12.21
N LYS A 168 13.19 -3.90 -13.06
CA LYS A 168 12.89 -2.62 -13.70
C LYS A 168 12.69 -1.57 -12.61
N GLY A 169 13.50 -0.52 -12.64
CA GLY A 169 13.31 0.65 -11.79
C GLY A 169 12.01 1.36 -12.14
N CYS A 170 11.48 2.16 -11.21
CA CYS A 170 10.28 2.95 -11.44
C CYS A 170 10.57 4.26 -12.18
N LEU A 171 11.81 4.74 -12.15
CA LEU A 171 12.17 6.02 -12.75
C LEU A 171 12.50 5.85 -14.24
N ASN A 172 11.98 6.75 -15.07
CA ASN A 172 12.32 6.83 -16.49
C ASN A 172 13.68 7.55 -16.71
N LYS A 173 14.05 7.73 -17.99
CA LYS A 173 15.32 8.40 -18.36
C LYS A 173 15.40 9.87 -17.90
N ASP A 174 14.25 10.52 -17.77
CA ASP A 174 14.13 11.92 -17.34
C ASP A 174 14.05 12.05 -15.81
N GLY A 175 14.20 10.93 -15.06
CA GLY A 175 14.08 10.91 -13.61
C GLY A 175 12.64 11.02 -13.09
N VAL A 176 11.63 10.88 -13.96
CA VAL A 176 10.21 10.87 -13.58
C VAL A 176 9.81 9.47 -13.11
N CYS A 177 9.16 9.39 -11.95
CA CYS A 177 8.67 8.13 -11.42
C CYS A 177 7.42 7.68 -12.19
N MET A 178 7.55 6.58 -12.93
CA MET A 178 6.45 5.94 -13.67
C MET A 178 5.36 5.37 -12.75
N ALA A 179 5.65 5.22 -11.45
CA ALA A 179 4.64 4.92 -10.43
C ALA A 179 3.90 6.16 -9.91
N ARG A 180 4.16 7.35 -10.50
CA ARG A 180 3.50 8.64 -10.20
C ARG A 180 3.75 9.14 -8.78
N PHE A 181 4.99 9.01 -8.32
CA PHE A 181 5.45 9.63 -7.07
C PHE A 181 6.36 10.84 -7.35
N PRO A 182 6.35 11.88 -6.50
CA PRO A 182 5.49 12.06 -5.33
C PRO A 182 4.01 12.27 -5.73
N ARG A 183 3.09 11.90 -4.83
CA ARG A 183 1.66 12.22 -4.95
C ARG A 183 1.41 13.63 -4.43
N ASP A 184 0.34 14.25 -4.89
CA ASP A 184 -0.14 15.53 -4.35
C ASP A 184 -0.52 15.38 -2.87
N VAL A 185 -0.32 16.46 -2.10
CA VAL A 185 -0.59 16.51 -0.66
C VAL A 185 -1.62 17.58 -0.36
N TYR A 186 -2.50 17.28 0.60
CA TYR A 186 -3.58 18.15 1.04
C TYR A 186 -3.69 18.07 2.56
N ALA A 187 -3.58 19.22 3.24
CA ALA A 187 -3.61 19.26 4.71
C ALA A 187 -4.97 18.84 5.30
N ARG A 188 -6.04 18.99 4.53
CA ARG A 188 -7.42 18.64 4.90
C ARG A 188 -8.20 18.23 3.66
N THR A 189 -9.26 17.45 3.86
CA THR A 189 -10.18 17.10 2.79
C THR A 189 -10.97 18.35 2.36
N THR A 190 -11.00 18.64 1.06
CA THR A 190 -11.71 19.79 0.49
C THR A 190 -12.51 19.39 -0.74
N VAL A 191 -13.54 20.17 -1.05
CA VAL A 191 -14.36 20.00 -2.25
C VAL A 191 -14.12 21.19 -3.16
N ASP A 192 -13.89 20.95 -4.45
CA ASP A 192 -13.85 21.98 -5.47
C ASP A 192 -15.28 22.52 -5.71
N GLU A 193 -15.45 23.83 -5.55
CA GLU A 193 -16.74 24.49 -5.71
C GLU A 193 -17.22 24.54 -7.17
N ASN A 194 -16.31 24.38 -8.15
CA ASN A 194 -16.65 24.48 -9.57
C ASN A 194 -17.18 23.16 -10.13
N ASP A 195 -16.63 22.04 -9.68
CA ASP A 195 -16.91 20.74 -10.29
C ASP A 195 -17.28 19.64 -9.29
N GLY A 196 -17.18 19.90 -7.97
CA GLY A 196 -17.53 18.96 -6.91
C GLY A 196 -16.48 17.89 -6.66
N HIS A 197 -15.27 18.03 -7.21
CA HIS A 197 -14.17 17.10 -6.97
C HIS A 197 -13.75 17.12 -5.49
N ILE A 198 -13.53 15.94 -4.92
CA ILE A 198 -13.09 15.80 -3.53
C ILE A 198 -11.60 15.54 -3.51
N PHE A 199 -10.84 16.51 -3.01
CA PHE A 199 -9.43 16.35 -2.68
C PHE A 199 -9.32 15.79 -1.27
N MET A 200 -8.99 14.50 -1.16
CA MET A 200 -8.83 13.83 0.13
C MET A 200 -7.59 14.34 0.87
N LYS A 201 -7.69 14.47 2.19
CA LYS A 201 -6.53 14.71 3.06
C LYS A 201 -5.43 13.69 2.76
N LYS A 202 -4.21 14.19 2.59
CA LYS A 202 -3.03 13.39 2.31
C LYS A 202 -1.79 14.14 2.76
N LEU A 203 -1.08 13.59 3.73
CA LEU A 203 0.11 14.23 4.30
C LEU A 203 1.40 13.61 3.77
N GLU A 204 1.36 12.35 3.32
CA GLU A 204 2.55 11.62 2.91
C GLU A 204 2.63 11.45 1.38
N PRO A 205 3.51 12.22 0.69
CA PRO A 205 3.59 12.21 -0.78
C PRO A 205 4.16 10.90 -1.33
N MET A 206 4.99 10.22 -0.55
CA MET A 206 5.66 8.97 -0.94
C MET A 206 4.92 7.72 -0.48
N MET A 207 3.71 7.85 0.06
CA MET A 207 2.90 6.74 0.54
C MET A 207 1.66 6.58 -0.33
N ASN A 208 1.22 5.34 -0.57
CA ASN A 208 -0.10 5.11 -1.15
C ASN A 208 -1.21 5.38 -0.11
N THR A 209 -2.42 5.67 -0.57
CA THR A 209 -3.61 5.69 0.31
C THR A 209 -3.95 4.26 0.74
N PHE A 210 -4.36 4.09 1.99
CA PHE A 210 -4.61 2.78 2.58
C PHE A 210 -5.88 2.80 3.46
N THR A 211 -6.36 1.62 3.82
CA THR A 211 -7.46 1.42 4.77
C THR A 211 -6.86 0.75 6.00
N PRO A 212 -6.94 1.34 7.20
CA PRO A 212 -6.30 0.78 8.40
C PRO A 212 -6.60 -0.70 8.61
N CYS A 213 -7.88 -1.09 8.52
CA CYS A 213 -8.30 -2.48 8.68
C CYS A 213 -7.71 -3.42 7.63
N LEU A 214 -7.66 -3.02 6.36
CA LEU A 214 -7.08 -3.86 5.31
C LEU A 214 -5.56 -3.96 5.47
N THR A 215 -4.89 -2.87 5.82
CA THR A 215 -3.45 -2.87 6.10
C THR A 215 -3.13 -3.81 7.27
N TYR A 216 -3.89 -3.75 8.36
CA TYR A 216 -3.71 -4.61 9.52
C TYR A 216 -3.90 -6.10 9.21
N LEU A 217 -4.91 -6.43 8.40
CA LEU A 217 -5.25 -7.81 8.04
C LEU A 217 -4.31 -8.39 6.98
N LEU A 218 -4.04 -7.64 5.92
CA LEU A 218 -3.24 -8.10 4.77
C LEU A 218 -1.75 -7.95 4.99
N ARG A 219 -1.32 -7.03 5.88
CA ARG A 219 0.08 -6.80 6.26
C ARG A 219 1.00 -6.55 5.07
N ALA A 220 0.44 -5.90 4.05
CA ALA A 220 1.07 -5.67 2.77
C ALA A 220 0.70 -4.28 2.22
N ASN A 221 1.46 -3.86 1.20
CA ASN A 221 1.19 -2.61 0.50
C ASN A 221 -0.18 -2.63 -0.18
N SER A 222 -0.93 -1.55 -0.02
CA SER A 222 -2.22 -1.31 -0.68
C SER A 222 -2.21 0.07 -1.32
N ASP A 223 -2.90 0.23 -2.46
CA ASP A 223 -3.19 1.53 -3.06
C ASP A 223 -4.71 1.63 -3.26
N ILE A 224 -5.36 2.42 -2.40
CA ILE A 224 -6.81 2.53 -2.32
C ILE A 224 -7.24 3.87 -2.89
N THR A 225 -8.29 3.86 -3.71
CA THR A 225 -8.81 5.06 -4.37
C THR A 225 -10.33 4.96 -4.47
N SER A 226 -11.02 6.04 -4.08
CA SER A 226 -12.46 6.18 -4.32
C SER A 226 -12.73 6.58 -5.78
N LEU A 227 -13.62 5.83 -6.46
CA LEU A 227 -13.95 6.07 -7.86
C LEU A 227 -15.24 6.89 -7.97
N LEU A 228 -15.11 8.22 -7.89
CA LEU A 228 -16.24 9.16 -7.92
C LEU A 228 -16.54 9.74 -9.32
N SER A 229 -16.04 9.11 -10.39
CA SER A 229 -16.36 9.54 -11.76
C SER A 229 -16.60 8.35 -12.69
N GLY A 230 -17.53 8.51 -13.64
CA GLY A 230 -17.80 7.48 -14.64
C GLY A 230 -16.57 7.13 -15.50
N THR A 231 -15.72 8.12 -15.79
CA THR A 231 -14.47 7.92 -16.53
C THR A 231 -13.48 7.07 -15.74
N SER A 232 -13.28 7.37 -14.46
CA SER A 232 -12.40 6.60 -13.58
C SER A 232 -12.91 5.16 -13.42
N ILE A 233 -14.21 4.97 -13.24
CA ILE A 233 -14.82 3.64 -13.14
C ILE A 233 -14.59 2.84 -14.42
N LYS A 234 -14.90 3.41 -15.60
CA LYS A 234 -14.68 2.73 -16.89
C LYS A 234 -13.21 2.35 -17.09
N ALA A 235 -12.28 3.25 -16.75
CA ALA A 235 -10.85 2.98 -16.86
C ALA A 235 -10.41 1.81 -15.98
N ILE A 236 -10.84 1.77 -14.71
CA ILE A 236 -10.47 0.67 -13.79
C ILE A 236 -11.17 -0.63 -14.18
N ILE A 237 -12.43 -0.61 -14.60
CA ILE A 237 -13.11 -1.82 -15.10
C ILE A 237 -12.35 -2.40 -16.29
N SER A 238 -11.99 -1.56 -17.26
CA SER A 238 -11.21 -1.98 -18.42
C SER A 238 -9.87 -2.58 -18.01
N TYR A 239 -9.16 -1.91 -17.10
CA TYR A 239 -7.89 -2.39 -16.56
C TYR A 239 -8.05 -3.75 -15.85
N VAL A 240 -8.96 -3.88 -14.89
CA VAL A 240 -9.17 -5.15 -14.17
C VAL A 240 -9.58 -6.27 -15.13
N THR A 241 -10.43 -5.95 -16.12
CA THR A 241 -10.81 -6.91 -17.17
C THR A 241 -9.60 -7.38 -17.97
N ASP A 242 -8.71 -6.48 -18.39
CA ASP A 242 -7.45 -6.85 -19.05
C ASP A 242 -6.65 -7.84 -18.19
N TYR A 243 -6.52 -7.60 -16.87
CA TYR A 243 -5.83 -8.54 -15.97
C TYR A 243 -6.52 -9.89 -15.83
N VAL A 244 -7.85 -9.93 -15.74
CA VAL A 244 -8.60 -11.20 -15.65
C VAL A 244 -8.52 -11.99 -16.96
N THR A 245 -8.52 -11.29 -18.09
CA THR A 245 -8.45 -11.91 -19.42
C THR A 245 -7.02 -12.24 -19.87
N LYS A 246 -5.99 -11.88 -19.08
CA LYS A 246 -4.61 -12.28 -19.39
C LYS A 246 -4.53 -13.80 -19.47
N PRO A 247 -3.95 -14.35 -20.53
CA PRO A 247 -3.83 -15.80 -20.67
C PRO A 247 -3.09 -16.36 -19.46
N THR A 248 -3.58 -17.47 -18.95
CA THR A 248 -2.94 -18.21 -17.85
C THR A 248 -1.47 -18.45 -18.16
N LEU A 249 -0.64 -18.52 -17.10
CA LEU A 249 0.77 -18.89 -17.22
C LEU A 249 0.91 -20.10 -18.14
N LYS A 250 1.89 -20.03 -19.05
CA LYS A 250 2.14 -21.14 -19.97
C LYS A 250 2.50 -22.36 -19.12
N THR A 251 2.00 -23.54 -19.50
CA THR A 251 2.15 -24.78 -18.74
C THR A 251 3.60 -25.06 -18.30
N HIS A 252 4.59 -24.75 -19.15
CA HIS A 252 6.01 -24.90 -18.80
C HIS A 252 6.46 -23.99 -17.65
N GLN A 253 5.90 -22.78 -17.50
CA GLN A 253 6.20 -21.86 -16.39
C GLN A 253 5.65 -22.39 -15.07
N ILE A 254 4.48 -23.03 -15.12
CA ILE A 254 3.88 -23.71 -13.96
C ILE A 254 4.75 -24.88 -13.53
N PHE A 255 5.16 -25.75 -14.47
CA PHE A 255 6.04 -26.87 -14.17
C PHE A 255 7.43 -26.45 -13.69
N SER A 256 8.04 -25.41 -14.29
CA SER A 256 9.31 -24.86 -13.82
C SER A 256 9.19 -24.31 -12.41
N SER A 257 8.10 -23.58 -12.10
CA SER A 257 7.89 -23.05 -10.75
C SER A 257 7.65 -24.15 -9.71
N ALA A 258 6.94 -25.22 -10.08
CA ALA A 258 6.75 -26.37 -9.21
C ALA A 258 8.09 -27.09 -8.98
N TYR A 259 8.86 -27.33 -10.04
CA TYR A 259 10.19 -27.94 -9.95
C TYR A 259 11.11 -27.15 -9.01
N ASP A 260 11.21 -25.83 -9.17
CA ASP A 260 12.05 -24.97 -8.32
C ASP A 260 11.67 -24.97 -6.83
N VAL A 261 10.41 -25.30 -6.51
CA VAL A 261 9.94 -25.43 -5.13
C VAL A 261 10.25 -26.81 -4.55
N TYR A 262 10.22 -27.86 -5.37
CA TYR A 262 10.47 -29.23 -4.95
C TYR A 262 11.96 -29.63 -4.99
N ASP A 263 12.79 -28.93 -5.76
CA ASP A 263 14.25 -29.21 -5.89
C ASP A 263 15.10 -28.40 -4.87
N LYS A 264 14.51 -28.04 -3.73
CA LYS A 264 15.15 -27.44 -2.55
C LYS A 264 14.97 -28.31 -1.33
#